data_AF-A0A2E1KMY5-F1
#
_entry.id   AF-A0A2E1KMY5-F1
#
_cell.length_a   1.000
_cell.length_b   1.000
_cell.length_c   1.000
_cell.angle_alpha   90.00
_cell.angle_beta   90.00
_cell.angle_gamma   90.00
#
_symmetry.space_group_name_H-M   'P 1'
#
loop_
_entity.id
_entity.type
_entity.pdbx_description
1 polymer ?
#
loop_
_entity_poly.entity_id
_entity_poly.type
_entity_poly.pdbx_seq_one_letter_code
_entity_poly.pdbx_strand_id
1 'polypeptide(L)'
;MAAGREKPTCWETVSERKAGVYVLSPTGKVAEFINIPHDVVTNCVFEGDDLQTLYITAGGRWWPIRTHTPGWVGWPPRRTGR
;
A
#
# COMPACT_ATOMS: atom_id res chain seq x y z
N MET A 1 3.38 0.11 3.89
CA MET A 1 3.33 -1.36 3.74
C MET A 1 1.90 -1.76 3.47
N ALA A 2 1.66 -2.55 2.43
CA ALA A 2 0.34 -3.10 2.11
C ALA A 2 0.25 -4.53 2.64
N ALA A 3 -0.72 -4.84 3.49
CA ALA A 3 -0.86 -6.18 4.06
C ALA A 3 -2.28 -6.43 4.56
N GLY A 4 -2.73 -7.67 4.40
CA GLY A 4 -3.78 -8.26 5.22
C GLY A 4 -4.99 -8.76 4.44
N ARG A 5 -5.77 -9.60 5.12
CA ARG A 5 -7.11 -10.02 4.73
C ARG A 5 -8.12 -9.40 5.69
N GLU A 6 -9.29 -9.06 5.15
CA GLU A 6 -10.37 -8.46 5.94
C GLU A 6 -11.13 -9.55 6.70
N LYS A 7 -11.25 -10.74 6.11
CA LYS A 7 -11.92 -11.89 6.73
C LYS A 7 -10.89 -12.99 7.05
N PRO A 8 -10.72 -13.37 8.32
CA PRO A 8 -9.85 -14.48 8.67
C PRO A 8 -10.44 -15.80 8.18
N THR A 9 -9.60 -16.63 7.58
CA THR A 9 -9.90 -18.04 7.32
C THR A 9 -9.63 -18.89 8.57
N CYS A 10 -10.13 -20.14 8.64
CA CYS A 10 -9.92 -20.98 9.83
C CYS A 10 -8.47 -21.43 10.06
N TRP A 11 -7.54 -21.05 9.17
CA TRP A 11 -6.10 -21.24 9.28
C TRP A 11 -5.33 -19.93 9.48
N GLU A 12 -6.00 -18.77 9.50
CA GLU A 12 -5.39 -17.47 9.78
C GLU A 12 -5.65 -17.03 11.22
N THR A 13 -4.59 -16.68 11.94
CA THR A 13 -4.63 -16.28 13.36
C THR A 13 -4.99 -14.81 13.57
N VAL A 14 -5.10 -14.01 12.51
CA VAL A 14 -5.19 -12.55 12.62
C VAL A 14 -6.65 -12.11 12.57
N SER A 15 -7.25 -11.91 13.76
CA SER A 15 -8.52 -11.21 13.94
C SER A 15 -8.34 -9.70 14.17
N GLU A 16 -7.13 -9.26 14.56
CA GLU A 16 -6.91 -7.91 15.11
C GLU A 16 -6.42 -6.86 14.09
N ARG A 17 -5.82 -7.27 12.97
CA ARG A 17 -5.28 -6.33 11.97
C ARG A 17 -6.14 -6.35 10.70
N LYS A 18 -6.74 -5.19 10.40
CA LYS A 18 -7.55 -4.99 9.19
C LYS A 18 -6.68 -5.02 7.93
N ALA A 19 -7.22 -5.56 6.83
CA ALA A 19 -6.61 -5.42 5.53
C ALA A 19 -6.48 -3.95 5.13
N GLY A 20 -5.30 -3.56 4.64
CA GLY A 20 -5.10 -2.21 4.15
C GLY A 20 -3.63 -1.84 4.01
N VAL A 21 -3.38 -0.54 3.92
CA VAL A 21 -2.03 0.01 3.88
C VAL A 21 -1.75 0.73 5.19
N TYR A 22 -0.69 0.28 5.86
CA TYR A 22 -0.14 0.95 7.03
C TYR A 22 1.02 1.85 6.60
N VAL A 23 0.91 3.14 6.90
CA VAL A 23 1.98 4.12 6.75
C VAL A 23 2.73 4.17 8.07
N LEU A 24 4.02 3.88 8.03
CA LEU A 24 4.87 3.83 9.21
C LEU A 24 5.78 5.05 9.25
N SER A 25 5.95 5.63 10.44
CA SER A 25 7.01 6.59 10.69
C SER A 25 8.39 5.91 10.61
N PRO A 26 9.48 6.67 10.42
CA PRO A 26 10.84 6.12 10.52
C PRO A 26 11.14 5.46 11.87
N THR A 27 10.39 5.81 12.92
CA THR A 27 10.47 5.22 14.26
C THR A 27 9.62 3.95 14.44
N GLY A 28 8.97 3.47 13.37
CA GLY A 28 8.18 2.23 13.37
C GLY A 28 6.76 2.36 13.92
N LYS A 29 6.27 3.58 14.20
CA LYS A 29 4.89 3.81 14.64
C LYS A 29 3.95 3.92 13.44
N VAL A 30 2.71 3.46 13.58
CA VAL A 30 1.68 3.69 12.56
C VAL A 30 1.31 5.17 12.56
N ALA A 31 1.63 5.85 11.48
CA ALA A 31 1.27 7.25 11.25
C ALA A 31 -0.13 7.36 10.65
N GLU A 32 -0.47 6.46 9.72
CA GLU A 32 -1.75 6.46 9.02
C GLU A 32 -2.14 5.04 8.61
N PHE A 33 -3.46 4.80 8.53
CA PHE A 33 -4.02 3.55 8.02
C PHE A 33 -5.04 3.84 6.92
N ILE A 34 -4.78 3.29 5.74
CA ILE A 34 -5.68 3.37 4.59
C ILE A 34 -6.45 2.06 4.51
N ASN A 35 -7.75 2.14 4.79
CA ASN A 35 -8.64 1.00 4.68
C ASN A 35 -8.93 0.69 3.21
N ILE A 36 -8.70 -0.54 2.79
CA ILE A 36 -9.05 -1.03 1.45
C ILE A 36 -10.18 -2.04 1.62
N PRO A 37 -11.39 -1.77 1.10
CA PRO A 37 -12.58 -2.60 1.34
C PRO A 37 -12.57 -3.94 0.57
N HIS A 38 -11.38 -4.37 0.12
CA HIS A 38 -11.18 -5.62 -0.60
C HIS A 38 -10.27 -6.53 0.19
N ASP A 39 -10.71 -7.78 0.29
CA ASP A 39 -9.94 -8.84 0.91
C ASP A 39 -8.64 -9.11 0.10
N VAL A 40 -7.57 -9.51 0.79
CA VAL A 40 -6.27 -9.87 0.19
C VAL A 40 -5.46 -8.67 -0.35
N VAL A 41 -5.11 -7.72 0.52
CA VAL A 41 -4.15 -6.64 0.20
C VAL A 41 -2.72 -7.20 0.31
N THR A 42 -1.95 -7.18 -0.79
CA THR A 42 -0.66 -7.89 -0.87
C THR A 42 0.54 -7.03 -1.19
N ASN A 43 0.40 -6.00 -2.03
CA ASN A 43 1.52 -5.15 -2.45
C ASN A 43 1.04 -3.73 -2.78
N CYS A 44 1.96 -2.76 -2.76
CA CYS A 44 1.73 -1.40 -3.23
C CYS A 44 2.99 -0.80 -3.90
N VAL A 45 2.79 0.09 -4.86
CA VAL A 45 3.87 0.81 -5.56
C VAL A 45 3.47 2.26 -5.85
N PHE A 46 4.42 3.18 -5.75
CA PHE A 46 4.22 4.55 -6.21
C PHE A 46 4.52 4.66 -7.71
N GLU A 47 3.62 5.29 -8.45
CA GLU A 47 3.75 5.50 -9.89
C GLU A 47 3.25 6.91 -10.29
N GLY A 48 3.44 7.25 -11.56
CA GLY A 48 3.12 8.55 -12.14
C GLY A 48 4.34 9.46 -12.30
N ASP A 49 4.18 10.46 -13.17
CA ASP A 49 5.22 11.46 -13.43
C ASP A 49 5.49 12.38 -12.24
N ASP A 50 4.67 12.33 -11.21
CA ASP A 50 4.86 13.01 -9.93
C ASP A 50 5.18 12.05 -8.77
N LEU A 51 5.13 10.72 -8.99
CA LEU A 51 5.20 9.68 -7.95
C LEU A 51 4.16 9.87 -6.82
N GLN A 52 3.06 10.57 -7.07
CA GLN A 52 2.02 10.85 -6.07
C GLN A 52 0.80 9.93 -6.20
N THR A 53 0.94 8.82 -6.91
CA THR A 53 -0.13 7.82 -7.01
C THR A 53 0.36 6.51 -6.42
N LEU A 54 -0.24 6.09 -5.30
CA LEU A 54 -0.01 4.80 -4.68
C LEU A 54 -0.99 3.79 -5.29
N TYR A 55 -0.48 2.85 -6.07
CA TYR A 55 -1.23 1.71 -6.57
C TYR A 55 -1.15 0.57 -5.58
N ILE A 56 -2.30 -0.01 -5.23
CA ILE A 56 -2.40 -1.11 -4.28
C ILE A 56 -3.06 -2.30 -4.97
N THR A 57 -2.50 -3.49 -4.77
CA THR A 57 -3.09 -4.74 -5.25
C THR A 57 -3.94 -5.35 -4.15
N ALA A 58 -5.25 -5.50 -4.42
CA ALA A 58 -6.20 -6.07 -3.47
C ALA A 58 -7.32 -6.82 -4.20
N GLY A 59 -7.65 -8.04 -3.76
CA GLY A 59 -8.78 -8.81 -4.29
C GLY A 59 -8.76 -9.04 -5.80
N GLY A 60 -7.58 -9.14 -6.41
CA GLY A 60 -7.40 -9.30 -7.86
C GLY A 60 -7.61 -8.02 -8.69
N ARG A 61 -7.68 -6.85 -8.05
CA ARG A 61 -7.79 -5.54 -8.71
C ARG A 61 -6.70 -4.58 -8.24
N TRP A 62 -6.52 -3.50 -9.00
CA TRP A 62 -5.61 -2.40 -8.65
C TRP A 62 -6.43 -1.22 -8.11
N TRP A 63 -5.93 -0.62 -7.04
CA TRP A 63 -6.56 0.49 -6.31
C TRP A 63 -5.61 1.69 -6.32
N PRO A 64 -5.85 2.69 -7.19
CA PRO A 64 -5.07 3.91 -7.21
C PRO A 64 -5.56 4.88 -6.12
N ILE A 65 -4.63 5.44 -5.35
CA ILE A 65 -4.90 6.50 -4.37
C ILE A 65 -3.88 7.62 -4.58
N ARG A 66 -4.35 8.87 -4.59
CA ARG A 66 -3.46 10.04 -4.64
C ARG A 66 -2.88 10.32 -3.26
N THR A 67 -1.59 10.59 -3.20
CA THR A 67 -0.86 10.94 -1.98
C THR A 67 -0.35 12.36 -2.05
N HIS A 68 -0.29 13.03 -0.89
CA HIS A 68 0.24 14.41 -0.83
C HIS A 68 1.77 14.43 -0.88
N THR A 69 2.41 13.32 -0.52
CA THR A 69 3.86 13.15 -0.55
C THR A 69 4.22 12.22 -1.71
N PRO A 70 5.19 12.59 -2.57
CA PRO A 70 5.67 11.71 -3.61
C PRO A 70 6.42 10.51 -3.02
N GLY A 71 6.26 9.35 -3.65
CA GLY A 71 7.02 8.15 -3.35
C GLY A 71 8.50 8.28 -3.70
N TRP A 72 9.28 7.30 -3.28
CA TRP A 72 10.72 7.24 -3.54
C TRP A 72 11.06 6.07 -4.46
N VAL A 73 11.84 6.33 -5.51
CA VAL A 73 12.34 5.32 -6.44
C VAL A 73 13.86 5.34 -6.38
N GLY A 74 14.44 4.36 -5.68
CA GLY A 74 15.89 4.20 -5.60
C GLY A 74 16.51 3.51 -6.82
N TRP A 75 15.76 2.61 -7.47
CA TRP A 75 16.21 1.83 -8.63
C TRP A 75 15.00 1.25 -9.40
N PRO A 76 14.99 1.21 -10.74
CA PRO A 76 15.95 1.87 -11.64
C PRO A 76 15.93 3.39 -11.43
N PRO A 77 17.04 4.11 -11.70
CA PRO A 77 17.05 5.56 -11.62
C PRO A 77 15.92 6.10 -12.47
N ARG A 78 15.20 7.08 -11.92
CA ARG A 78 14.09 7.73 -12.61
C ARG A 78 14.59 8.14 -13.98
N ARG A 79 13.94 7.65 -15.05
CA ARG A 79 14.30 8.05 -16.42
C ARG A 79 14.05 9.55 -16.52
N THR A 80 15.09 10.33 -16.33
CA THR A 80 15.08 11.77 -16.54
C THR A 80 14.96 12.02 -18.03
N GLY A 81 13.76 12.40 -18.46
CA GLY A 81 13.52 13.04 -19.74
C GLY A 81 13.26 12.10 -20.92
N ARG A 82 12.22 12.47 -21.67
CA ARG A 82 12.33 12.55 -23.12
C ARG A 82 12.50 14.02 -23.48
#